data_AF-A0A1I5BZ32-F1
#
_entry.id   AF-A0A1I5BZ32-F1
#
_cell.length_a   1.000
_cell.length_b   1.000
_cell.length_c   1.000
_cell.angle_alpha   90.00
_cell.angle_beta   90.00
_cell.angle_gamma   90.00
#
_symmetry.space_group_name_H-M   'P 1'
#
loop_
_entity.id
_entity.type
_entity.pdbx_description
1 polymer ?
#
loop_
_entity_poly.entity_id
_entity_poly.type
_entity_poly.pdbx_seq_one_letter_code
_entity_poly.pdbx_strand_id
1 'polypeptide(L)' 'MIKYYYPNGDTCYRALHTAHAVYHSDDGRLIARAMRPDNSELYEFEIAAFELVEPGVRCT' A
#
# COMPACT_ATOMS: atom_id res chain seq x y z
N MET A 1 1.35 -10.79 -0.58
CA MET A 1 1.11 -9.67 0.37
C MET A 1 1.57 -8.40 -0.34
N ILE A 2 1.03 -7.22 -0.02
CA ILE A 2 1.55 -5.97 -0.59
C ILE A 2 2.29 -5.19 0.49
N LYS A 3 3.51 -4.76 0.18
CA LYS A 3 4.34 -3.91 1.03
C LYS A 3 4.33 -2.50 0.45
N TYR A 4 3.94 -1.53 1.26
CA TYR A 4 4.00 -0.12 0.91
C TYR A 4 5.22 0.52 1.57
N TYR A 5 5.94 1.32 0.80
CA TYR A 5 7.01 2.18 1.28
C TYR A 5 6.43 3.60 1.41
N TYR A 6 6.46 4.17 2.61
CA TYR A 6 5.98 5.53 2.84
C TYR A 6 7.09 6.57 2.59
N PRO A 7 6.74 7.83 2.26
CA PRO A 7 7.72 8.89 2.03
C PRO A 7 8.64 9.19 3.22
N ASN A 8 8.19 8.89 4.44
CA ASN A 8 8.97 9.08 5.66
C ASN A 8 9.97 7.95 5.94
N GLY A 9 10.05 6.93 5.08
CA GLY A 9 10.92 5.76 5.23
C GLY A 9 10.29 4.58 5.97
N ASP A 10 9.08 4.73 6.51
CA ASP A 10 8.36 3.61 7.14
C ASP A 10 7.79 2.65 6.10
N THR A 11 7.44 1.45 6.56
CA THR A 11 6.80 0.44 5.71
C THR A 11 5.55 -0.15 6.37
N CYS A 12 4.56 -0.50 5.55
CA CYS A 12 3.37 -1.23 5.99
C CYS A 12 3.12 -2.43 5.08
N TYR A 13 2.78 -3.55 5.70
CA TYR A 13 2.38 -4.78 5.03
C TYR A 13 0.85 -4.93 5.11
N ARG A 14 0.23 -5.25 3.98
CA ARG A 14 -1.22 -5.47 3.90
C ARG A 14 -1.56 -6.73 3.12
N ALA A 15 -2.67 -7.36 3.49
CA ALA A 15 -3.23 -8.45 2.73
C ALA A 15 -3.65 -7.95 1.34
N LEU A 16 -3.34 -8.71 0.28
CA LEU A 16 -3.54 -8.25 -1.09
C LEU A 16 -5.01 -7.91 -1.40
N HIS A 17 -5.95 -8.67 -0.83
CA HIS A 17 -7.39 -8.44 -1.02
C HIS A 17 -7.92 -7.15 -0.35
N THR A 18 -7.10 -6.47 0.45
CA THR A 18 -7.46 -5.16 1.02
C THR A 18 -7.01 -3.99 0.13
N ALA A 19 -6.13 -4.24 -0.84
CA ALA A 19 -5.69 -3.22 -1.79
C ALA A 19 -6.70 -3.09 -2.92
N HIS A 20 -7.08 -1.85 -3.24
CA HIS A 20 -8.02 -1.54 -4.31
C HIS A 20 -7.32 -1.02 -5.56
N ALA A 21 -6.47 0.00 -5.40
CA ALA A 21 -5.75 0.61 -6.53
C ALA A 21 -4.43 1.25 -6.10
N VAL A 22 -3.50 1.36 -7.05
CA VAL A 22 -2.31 2.21 -6.98
C VAL A 22 -2.27 3.06 -8.25
N TYR A 23 -2.16 4.37 -8.11
CA TYR A 23 -2.20 5.32 -9.24
C TYR A 23 -1.44 6.61 -8.92
N HIS A 24 -1.15 7.41 -9.94
CA HIS A 24 -0.60 8.75 -9.75
C HIS A 24 -1.76 9.76 -9.63
N SER A 25 -1.68 10.65 -8.64
CA SER A 25 -2.59 11.80 -8.55
C SER A 25 -2.28 12.84 -9.62
N ASP A 26 -3.18 13.83 -9.76
CA ASP A 26 -2.98 14.96 -10.69
C ASP A 26 -1.70 15.76 -10.37
N ASP A 27 -1.28 15.79 -9.11
CA ASP A 27 -0.02 16.41 -8.65
C ASP A 27 1.22 15.50 -8.85
N GLY A 28 1.06 14.33 -9.48
CA GLY A 28 2.13 13.39 -9.75
C GLY A 28 2.59 12.53 -8.56
N ARG A 29 1.86 12.55 -7.44
CA ARG A 29 2.18 11.73 -6.25
C ARG A 29 1.66 10.31 -6.44
N LEU A 30 2.39 9.31 -5.93
CA LEU A 30 1.95 7.92 -5.99
C LEU A 30 1.00 7.62 -4.81
N ILE A 31 -0.24 7.27 -5.13
CA ILE A 31 -1.31 7.05 -4.16
C ILE A 31 -1.69 5.57 -4.15
N ALA A 32 -1.88 5.02 -2.95
CA ALA A 32 -2.51 3.73 -2.73
C ALA A 32 -3.91 3.92 -2.12
N ARG A 33 -4.90 3.20 -2.65
CA ARG A 33 -6.25 3.09 -2.10
C ARG A 33 -6.44 1.69 -1.52
N ALA A 34 -6.80 1.60 -0.25
CA ALA A 34 -7.00 0.32 0.44
C ALA A 34 -8.15 0.38 1.46
N MET A 35 -8.66 -0.79 1.85
CA MET A 35 -9.66 -0.95 2.91
C MET A 35 -9.05 -0.61 4.28
N ARG A 36 -9.79 0.11 5.13
CA ARG A 36 -9.41 0.34 6.53
C ARG A 36 -9.36 -0.98 7.32
N PRO A 37 -8.56 -1.04 8.42
CA PRO A 37 -8.46 -2.25 9.23
C PRO A 37 -9.79 -2.72 9.85
N ASP A 38 -10.73 -1.80 10.07
CA ASP A 38 -12.06 -2.09 10.60
C ASP A 38 -13.10 -2.44 9.51
N ASN A 39 -12.67 -2.57 8.25
CA ASN A 39 -13.51 -2.80 7.08
C ASN A 39 -14.65 -1.77 6.88
N SER A 40 -14.51 -0.56 7.41
CA SER A 40 -15.56 0.47 7.31
C SER A 40 -15.60 1.15 5.94
N GLU A 41 -14.44 1.47 5.36
CA GLU A 41 -14.34 2.20 4.10
C GLU A 41 -12.98 2.00 3.40
N LEU A 42 -12.95 2.41 2.13
CA LEU A 42 -11.71 2.61 1.40
C LEU A 42 -11.12 3.97 1.77
N TYR A 43 -9.80 4.03 1.94
CA TYR A 43 -9.08 5.27 2.17
C TYR A 43 -7.83 5.34 1.30
N GLU A 44 -7.37 6.56 1.06
CA GLU A 44 -6.23 6.87 0.21
C GLU A 44 -5.06 7.40 1.05
N PHE A 45 -3.86 7.03 0.65
CA PHE A 45 -2.62 7.49 1.28
C PHE A 45 -1.49 7.53 0.27
N GLU A 46 -0.56 8.47 0.46
CA GLU A 46 0.64 8.56 -0.35
C GLU A 46 1.62 7.44 -0.01
N ILE A 47 2.26 6.90 -1.04
CA ILE A 47 3.37 5.96 -0.95
C ILE A 47 4.52 6.46 -1.82
N ALA A 48 5.75 6.10 -1.47
CA ALA A 48 6.93 6.29 -2.32
C ALA A 48 7.08 5.14 -3.34
N ALA A 49 6.73 3.92 -2.94
CA ALA A 49 6.79 2.71 -3.77
C ALA A 49 5.92 1.60 -3.19
N PHE A 50 5.75 0.51 -3.93
CA PHE A 50 5.17 -0.73 -3.43
C PHE A 50 5.88 -1.97 -4.00
N GLU A 51 5.74 -3.08 -3.30
CA GLU A 51 6.28 -4.39 -3.70
C GLU A 51 5.24 -5.48 -3.42
N LEU A 52 5.09 -6.42 -4.36
CA LEU A 52 4.33 -7.64 -4.14
C LEU A 52 5.26 -8.68 -3.50
N VAL A 53 4.97 -9.00 -2.25
CA VAL A 53 5.76 -9.94 -1.46
C VAL A 53 5.21 -11.36 -1.63
N GLU A 54 6.10 -12.28 -1.99
CA GLU A 54 5.80 -13.69 -2.14
C GLU A 54 5.40 -14.34 -0.80
N PRO A 55 4.45 -15.30 -0.80
CA PRO A 55 4.09 -16.03 0.40
C PRO A 55 5.29 -16.78 1.00
N GLY A 56 5.49 -16.65 2.31
CA GLY A 56 6.48 -17.44 3.05
C GLY A 56 7.94 -16.99 2.89
N VAL A 57 8.21 -15.89 2.17
CA VAL A 57 9.56 -15.33 2.04
C VAL A 57 9.79 -14.24 3.09
N ARG A 58 10.91 -14.31 3.81
CA ARG A 58 11.34 -13.25 4.74
C ARG A 58 11.97 -12.13 3.91
N CYS A 59 11.31 -10.97 3.82
CA CYS A 59 11.94 -9.75 3.32
C CYS A 59 13.03 -9.32 4.31
N THR A 60 14.30 -9.53 3.96
CA THR A 60 15.48 -9.06 4.72
C THR A 60 15.97 -7.74 4.19
#